data_AF-A0AAV3FC59-F1
#
_entry.id   AF-A0AAV3FC59-F1
#
_cell.length_a   1.000
_cell.length_b   1.000
_cell.length_c   1.000
_cell.angle_alpha   90.00
_cell.angle_beta   90.00
_cell.angle_gamma   90.00
#
_symmetry.space_group_name_H-M   'P 1'
#
loop_
_entity.id
_entity.type
_entity.pdbx_description
1 polymer ?
#
loop_
_entity_poly.entity_id
_entity_poly.type
_entity_poly.pdbx_seq_one_letter_code
_entity_poly.pdbx_strand_id
1 'polypeptide(L)'
;MEIRIIYNYVIQSCSKGYPVITEDIIKINNETTLEDIFKYSNQENADVSKYYKISGGYYFNRKILPYIKNKNNEVIWEPEYKNIKVLDFIFTHDIQDNTIYADTEITQAGGPELNDVSQLWNHCYPIIDQIVTVVCFYELSIKLSNFIKGLFKGKKIEQVPPNSFIEFILSKDKWNHYELAEYMEITPEESKNLLKGFGYKWDNSKKIYINRNNLKEILEKFSKISIYKNL
;
A
#
# COMPACT_ATOMS: atom_id res chain seq x y z
N MET A 1 -13.72 22.42 5.36
CA MET A 1 -13.43 21.58 6.54
C MET A 1 -12.07 21.99 7.07
N GLU A 2 -11.78 21.82 8.36
CA GLU A 2 -10.43 22.00 8.90
C GLU A 2 -9.81 20.63 9.12
N ILE A 3 -8.54 20.51 8.79
CA ILE A 3 -7.71 19.33 9.10
C ILE A 3 -6.56 19.74 10.00
N ARG A 4 -6.06 18.77 10.74
CA ARG A 4 -4.80 18.88 11.47
C ARG A 4 -3.75 18.06 10.72
N ILE A 5 -2.58 18.61 10.46
CA ILE A 5 -1.45 17.87 9.94
C ILE A 5 -0.30 17.90 10.94
N ILE A 6 0.23 16.72 11.28
CA ILE A 6 1.34 16.54 12.22
C ILE A 6 2.54 16.06 11.42
N TYR A 7 3.59 16.88 11.39
CA TYR A 7 4.85 16.55 10.73
C TYR A 7 5.84 15.98 11.73
N ASN A 8 6.37 14.79 11.45
CA ASN A 8 7.46 14.18 12.19
C ASN A 8 8.78 14.40 11.43
N TYR A 9 9.72 15.08 12.06
CA TYR A 9 11.01 15.44 11.48
C TYR A 9 11.98 14.28 11.66
N VAL A 10 12.03 13.36 10.69
CA VAL A 10 12.67 12.05 10.84
C VAL A 10 14.14 12.16 11.27
N ILE A 11 14.93 13.01 10.59
CA ILE A 11 16.36 13.20 10.91
C ILE A 11 16.54 13.81 12.31
N GLN A 12 15.80 14.87 12.63
CA GLN A 12 15.93 15.52 13.94
C GLN A 12 15.48 14.59 15.08
N SER A 13 14.40 13.83 14.86
CA SER A 13 13.93 12.80 15.79
C SER A 13 15.00 11.76 16.08
N CYS A 14 15.68 11.27 15.02
CA CYS A 14 16.80 10.33 15.15
C CYS A 14 17.99 10.95 15.88
N SER A 15 18.39 12.17 15.51
CA SER A 15 19.52 12.87 16.14
C SER A 15 19.30 13.19 17.62
N LYS A 16 18.05 13.45 18.03
CA LYS A 16 17.73 13.83 19.41
C LYS A 16 17.31 12.64 20.28
N GLY A 17 16.98 11.50 19.68
CA GLY A 17 16.49 10.31 20.38
C GLY A 17 15.05 10.42 20.89
N TYR A 18 14.28 11.41 20.43
CA TYR A 18 12.86 11.58 20.74
C TYR A 18 12.13 12.26 19.57
N PRO A 19 10.81 12.06 19.40
CA PRO A 19 10.06 12.64 18.29
C PRO A 19 10.11 14.17 18.31
N VAL A 20 10.54 14.76 17.20
CA VAL A 20 10.43 16.19 16.90
C VAL A 20 9.25 16.36 15.95
N ILE A 21 8.20 17.01 16.44
CA ILE A 21 6.96 17.20 15.70
C ILE A 21 6.58 18.67 15.57
N THR A 22 5.95 19.03 14.46
CA THR A 22 5.19 20.28 14.31
C THR A 22 3.77 19.97 13.88
N GLU A 23 2.89 20.93 14.09
CA GLU A 23 1.47 20.84 13.76
C GLU A 23 1.04 22.07 12.98
N ASP A 24 0.27 21.86 11.92
CA ASP A 24 -0.47 22.91 11.24
C ASP A 24 -1.97 22.58 11.18
N ILE A 25 -2.80 23.60 11.34
CA ILE A 25 -4.25 23.51 11.15
C ILE A 25 -4.60 24.22 9.85
N ILE A 26 -5.14 23.46 8.90
CA ILE A 26 -5.35 23.92 7.53
C ILE A 26 -6.82 23.82 7.17
N LYS A 27 -7.39 24.92 6.67
CA LYS A 27 -8.74 24.91 6.11
C LYS A 27 -8.71 24.41 4.67
N ILE A 28 -9.41 23.32 4.40
CA ILE A 28 -9.49 22.68 3.09
C ILE A 28 -10.88 22.77 2.47
N ASN A 29 -10.91 22.68 1.15
CA ASN A 29 -12.12 22.52 0.33
C ASN A 29 -12.08 21.18 -0.45
N ASN A 30 -13.08 20.93 -1.29
CA ASN A 30 -13.24 19.67 -2.02
C ASN A 30 -12.19 19.43 -3.12
N GLU A 31 -11.40 20.44 -3.47
CA GLU A 31 -10.35 20.38 -4.49
C GLU A 31 -8.95 20.49 -3.89
N THR A 32 -8.80 20.77 -2.59
CA THR A 32 -7.50 20.85 -1.93
C THR A 32 -6.79 19.50 -2.02
N THR A 33 -5.55 19.53 -2.52
CA THR A 33 -4.72 18.35 -2.73
C THR A 33 -3.70 18.14 -1.62
N LEU A 34 -3.08 16.95 -1.57
CA LEU A 34 -1.95 16.70 -0.67
C LEU A 34 -0.78 17.65 -0.97
N GLU A 35 -0.49 17.93 -2.24
CA GLU A 35 0.58 18.87 -2.58
C GLU A 35 0.29 20.29 -2.05
N ASP A 36 -0.97 20.75 -2.12
CA ASP A 36 -1.36 22.08 -1.64
C ASP A 36 -1.11 22.23 -0.14
N ILE A 37 -1.47 21.23 0.67
CA ILE A 37 -1.26 21.30 2.13
C ILE A 37 0.24 21.25 2.49
N PHE A 38 1.04 20.49 1.75
CA PHE A 38 2.49 20.45 1.98
C PHE A 38 3.19 21.73 1.56
N LYS A 39 2.77 22.36 0.47
CA LYS A 39 3.26 23.69 0.05
C LYS A 39 2.86 24.76 1.06
N TYR A 40 1.62 24.73 1.55
CA TYR A 40 1.11 25.67 2.55
C TYR A 40 1.96 25.65 3.84
N SER A 41 2.31 24.46 4.31
CA SER A 41 3.13 24.24 5.51
C SER A 41 4.65 24.41 5.29
N ASN A 42 5.09 24.76 4.09
CA ASN A 42 6.52 24.77 3.71
C ASN A 42 7.22 23.42 3.97
N GLN A 43 6.50 22.32 3.76
CA GLN A 43 6.94 20.94 3.95
C GLN A 43 6.83 20.16 2.63
N GLU A 44 7.31 20.72 1.52
CA GLU A 44 7.13 20.12 0.18
C GLU A 44 7.69 18.69 0.03
N ASN A 45 8.63 18.29 0.89
CA ASN A 45 9.22 16.95 0.90
C ASN A 45 8.57 16.00 1.93
N ALA A 46 7.44 16.40 2.52
CA ALA A 46 6.69 15.53 3.40
C ALA A 46 6.08 14.35 2.66
N ASP A 47 5.98 13.22 3.36
CA ASP A 47 5.50 11.95 2.85
C ASP A 47 4.45 11.34 3.80
N VAL A 48 3.42 10.74 3.21
CA VAL A 48 2.34 10.05 3.93
C VAL A 48 2.30 8.55 3.59
N SER A 49 3.39 7.99 3.05
CA SER A 49 3.48 6.57 2.70
C SER A 49 3.35 5.66 3.92
N LYS A 50 3.57 6.18 5.14
CA LYS A 50 3.37 5.47 6.41
C LYS A 50 1.95 4.91 6.62
N TYR A 51 0.96 5.42 5.88
CA TYR A 51 -0.41 4.89 5.90
C TYR A 51 -0.59 3.59 5.11
N TYR A 52 0.46 3.14 4.42
CA TYR A 52 0.51 1.93 3.62
C TYR A 52 1.45 0.91 4.27
N LYS A 53 1.05 -0.36 4.30
CA LYS A 53 1.63 -1.40 5.18
C LYS A 53 3.03 -1.84 4.76
N ILE A 54 3.35 -1.73 3.48
CA ILE A 54 4.63 -2.06 2.85
C ILE A 54 5.38 -0.77 2.55
N SER A 55 4.82 0.13 1.76
CA SER A 55 5.43 1.40 1.32
C SER A 55 5.79 2.31 2.49
N GLY A 56 5.11 2.21 3.64
CA GLY A 56 5.50 2.94 4.84
C GLY A 56 6.90 2.59 5.38
N GLY A 57 7.43 1.42 5.03
CA GLY A 57 8.80 1.01 5.35
C GLY A 57 9.85 1.44 4.30
N TYR A 58 9.42 2.05 3.19
CA TYR A 58 10.29 2.49 2.11
C TYR A 58 9.94 3.95 1.79
N TYR A 59 10.68 4.90 2.34
CA TYR A 59 10.43 6.29 1.99
C TYR A 59 10.82 6.57 0.54
N PHE A 60 9.82 6.92 -0.27
CA PHE A 60 9.98 7.32 -1.65
C PHE A 60 9.58 8.78 -1.81
N ASN A 61 10.53 9.67 -2.13
CA ASN A 61 10.17 11.04 -2.55
C ASN A 61 9.69 11.10 -4.01
N ARG A 62 8.92 10.08 -4.45
CA ARG A 62 8.25 10.12 -5.75
C ARG A 62 6.92 10.87 -5.68
N LYS A 63 6.45 11.25 -4.48
CA LYS A 63 5.14 11.89 -4.23
C LYS A 63 4.01 11.16 -4.97
N ILE A 64 4.07 9.83 -4.96
CA ILE A 64 3.11 8.91 -5.58
C ILE A 64 2.67 7.95 -4.49
N LEU A 65 1.36 7.76 -4.32
CA LEU A 65 0.82 6.77 -3.39
C LEU A 65 0.46 5.48 -4.12
N PRO A 66 0.51 4.31 -3.46
CA PRO A 66 0.16 3.04 -4.10
C PRO A 66 -1.26 3.03 -4.71
N TYR A 67 -2.23 3.55 -3.96
CA TYR A 67 -3.61 3.72 -4.40
C TYR A 67 -4.33 4.75 -3.55
N ILE A 68 -5.40 5.35 -4.07
CA ILE A 68 -6.40 6.11 -3.31
C ILE A 68 -7.79 5.63 -3.71
N LYS A 69 -8.76 5.76 -2.82
CA LYS A 69 -10.18 5.60 -3.15
C LYS A 69 -10.83 6.96 -3.25
N ASN A 70 -11.54 7.20 -4.34
CA ASN A 70 -12.33 8.41 -4.46
C ASN A 70 -13.67 8.28 -3.69
N LYS A 71 -14.42 9.38 -3.61
CA LYS A 71 -15.78 9.41 -3.01
C LYS A 71 -16.79 8.40 -3.60
N ASN A 72 -16.59 7.94 -4.83
CA ASN A 72 -17.42 6.92 -5.47
C ASN A 72 -16.94 5.49 -5.14
N ASN A 73 -15.94 5.37 -4.25
CA ASN A 73 -15.30 4.14 -3.86
C ASN A 73 -14.51 3.46 -5.00
N GLU A 74 -14.16 4.21 -6.05
CA GLU A 74 -13.31 3.71 -7.13
C GLU A 74 -11.84 3.80 -6.72
N VAL A 75 -11.07 2.76 -7.03
CA VAL A 75 -9.63 2.72 -6.75
C VAL A 75 -8.86 3.39 -7.89
N ILE A 76 -8.10 4.42 -7.54
CA ILE A 76 -7.16 5.10 -8.42
C ILE A 76 -5.76 4.64 -8.02
N TRP A 77 -5.04 4.06 -8.98
CA TRP A 77 -3.72 3.48 -8.77
C TRP A 77 -2.62 4.50 -9.05
N GLU A 78 -1.55 4.45 -8.25
CA GLU A 78 -0.38 5.32 -8.39
C GLU A 78 -0.67 6.82 -8.58
N PRO A 79 -1.64 7.43 -7.87
CA PRO A 79 -1.86 8.86 -8.02
C PRO A 79 -0.67 9.67 -7.47
N GLU A 80 -0.29 10.72 -8.18
CA GLU A 80 0.65 11.73 -7.69
C GLU A 80 -0.03 12.65 -6.66
N TYR A 81 0.71 13.17 -5.69
CA TYR A 81 0.18 14.02 -4.60
C TYR A 81 -0.58 15.26 -5.11
N LYS A 82 -0.15 15.83 -6.24
CA LYS A 82 -0.82 16.96 -6.91
C LYS A 82 -2.23 16.62 -7.44
N ASN A 83 -2.56 15.33 -7.54
CA ASN A 83 -3.84 14.82 -8.02
C ASN A 83 -4.68 14.18 -6.91
N ILE A 84 -4.15 14.07 -5.69
CA ILE A 84 -4.82 13.42 -4.56
C ILE A 84 -5.54 14.47 -3.74
N LYS A 85 -6.86 14.45 -3.77
CA LYS A 85 -7.68 15.28 -2.88
C LYS A 85 -7.50 14.82 -1.44
N VAL A 86 -7.36 15.78 -0.52
CA VAL A 86 -7.20 15.46 0.91
C VAL A 86 -8.40 14.66 1.44
N LEU A 87 -9.61 14.96 0.96
CA LEU A 87 -10.82 14.22 1.35
C LEU A 87 -10.78 12.75 0.89
N ASP A 88 -10.26 12.47 -0.30
CA ASP A 88 -10.10 11.10 -0.81
C ASP A 88 -9.06 10.34 0.02
N PHE A 89 -8.00 11.02 0.48
CA PHE A 89 -7.01 10.45 1.40
C PHE A 89 -7.60 10.09 2.77
N ILE A 90 -8.33 11.03 3.39
CA ILE A 90 -9.05 10.81 4.65
C ILE A 90 -10.01 9.62 4.52
N PHE A 91 -10.78 9.57 3.43
CA PHE A 91 -11.71 8.48 3.14
C PHE A 91 -11.01 7.14 2.96
N THR A 92 -9.90 7.11 2.21
CA THR A 92 -9.15 5.87 1.92
C THR A 92 -8.61 5.21 3.18
N HIS A 93 -8.15 6.02 4.14
CA HIS A 93 -7.51 5.55 5.36
C HIS A 93 -8.41 5.61 6.60
N ASP A 94 -9.71 5.87 6.41
CA ASP A 94 -10.71 5.92 7.48
C ASP A 94 -10.31 6.86 8.64
N ILE A 95 -9.77 8.03 8.31
CA ILE A 95 -9.27 9.00 9.29
C ILE A 95 -10.46 9.74 9.93
N GLN A 96 -10.77 9.41 11.18
CA GLN A 96 -11.98 9.90 11.87
C GLN A 96 -11.84 11.30 12.46
N ASP A 97 -10.64 11.70 12.86
CA ASP A 97 -10.39 12.96 13.58
C ASP A 97 -9.79 14.06 12.69
N ASN A 98 -9.84 13.87 11.37
CA ASN A 98 -9.22 14.75 10.37
C ASN A 98 -7.74 15.04 10.62
N THR A 99 -7.02 14.13 11.29
CA THR A 99 -5.58 14.27 11.57
C THR A 99 -4.75 13.44 10.61
N ILE A 100 -3.89 14.11 9.86
CA ILE A 100 -2.95 13.48 8.94
C ILE A 100 -1.55 13.53 9.56
N TYR A 101 -0.87 12.39 9.61
CA TYR A 101 0.51 12.30 10.05
C TYR A 101 1.43 12.20 8.84
N ALA A 102 2.37 13.12 8.70
CA ALA A 102 3.35 13.10 7.62
C ALA A 102 4.77 13.02 8.21
N ASP A 103 5.66 12.32 7.52
CA ASP A 103 7.08 12.31 7.84
C ASP A 103 7.79 13.32 6.91
N THR A 104 8.69 14.14 7.46
CA THR A 104 9.47 15.14 6.71
C THR A 104 10.95 15.03 7.06
N GLU A 105 11.81 15.79 6.36
CA GLU A 105 13.27 15.72 6.46
C GLU A 105 13.79 14.28 6.29
N ILE A 106 13.28 13.56 5.30
CA ILE A 106 13.71 12.19 5.04
C ILE A 106 15.05 12.21 4.28
N THR A 107 16.08 11.53 4.78
CA THR A 107 17.33 11.32 4.03
C THR A 107 17.05 10.42 2.82
N GLN A 108 17.14 10.97 1.62
CA GLN A 108 16.94 10.25 0.35
C GLN A 108 18.08 9.27 0.01
N ALA A 109 19.07 9.11 0.90
CA ALA A 109 20.29 8.35 0.65
C ALA A 109 20.37 7.03 1.42
N GLY A 110 19.25 6.30 1.57
CA GLY A 110 19.25 4.98 2.22
C GLY A 110 19.83 5.03 3.63
N GLY A 111 19.26 5.90 4.48
CA GLY A 111 19.64 5.99 5.88
C GLY A 111 19.50 4.63 6.60
N PRO A 112 20.08 4.46 7.80
CA PRO A 112 19.90 3.24 8.57
C PRO A 112 18.40 2.94 8.70
N GLU A 113 17.98 1.73 8.35
CA GLU A 113 16.57 1.26 8.29
C GLU A 113 15.77 1.59 7.01
N LEU A 114 16.34 2.32 6.03
CA LEU A 114 15.65 2.67 4.78
C LEU A 114 16.12 1.81 3.61
N ASN A 115 15.26 0.88 3.20
CA ASN A 115 15.51 -0.03 2.10
C ASN A 115 15.24 0.64 0.72
N ASP A 116 16.05 0.34 -0.29
CA ASP A 116 15.95 0.89 -1.66
C ASP A 116 14.81 0.24 -2.49
N VAL A 117 14.36 0.89 -3.57
CA VAL A 117 13.39 0.41 -4.58
C VAL A 117 13.73 -0.99 -5.07
N SER A 118 15.02 -1.23 -5.32
CA SER A 118 15.54 -2.54 -5.74
C SER A 118 15.27 -3.62 -4.68
N GLN A 119 15.26 -3.23 -3.41
CA GLN A 119 14.96 -4.11 -2.29
C GLN A 119 13.45 -4.31 -2.13
N LEU A 120 12.61 -3.31 -2.38
CA LEU A 120 11.14 -3.50 -2.43
C LEU A 120 10.77 -4.58 -3.46
N TRP A 121 11.40 -4.58 -4.63
CA TRP A 121 11.21 -5.65 -5.61
C TRP A 121 11.65 -7.02 -5.07
N ASN A 122 12.78 -7.10 -4.39
CA ASN A 122 13.22 -8.34 -3.73
C ASN A 122 12.28 -8.79 -2.59
N HIS A 123 11.54 -7.88 -1.96
CA HIS A 123 10.54 -8.21 -0.95
C HIS A 123 9.21 -8.66 -1.57
N CYS A 124 8.78 -8.01 -2.66
CA CYS A 124 7.50 -8.28 -3.31
C CYS A 124 7.56 -9.48 -4.27
N TYR A 125 8.69 -9.70 -4.95
CA TYR A 125 8.82 -10.76 -5.96
C TYR A 125 8.60 -12.18 -5.40
N PRO A 126 9.16 -12.56 -4.24
CA PRO A 126 8.88 -13.86 -3.61
C PRO A 126 7.41 -14.02 -3.20
N ILE A 127 6.73 -12.93 -2.83
CA ILE A 127 5.30 -12.93 -2.48
C ILE A 127 4.48 -13.30 -3.72
N ILE A 128 4.78 -12.68 -4.86
CA ILE A 128 4.13 -12.96 -6.14
C ILE A 128 4.38 -14.42 -6.57
N ASP A 129 5.63 -14.87 -6.53
CA ASP A 129 6.02 -16.23 -6.94
C ASP A 129 5.37 -17.34 -6.07
N GLN A 130 5.15 -17.07 -4.79
CA GLN A 130 4.44 -18.02 -3.92
C GLN A 130 2.94 -17.96 -4.00
N ILE A 131 2.34 -16.79 -4.26
CA ILE A 131 0.92 -16.74 -4.63
C ILE A 131 0.69 -17.60 -5.86
N VAL A 132 1.61 -17.52 -6.85
CA VAL A 132 1.61 -18.45 -7.98
C VAL A 132 1.66 -19.89 -7.47
N THR A 133 2.61 -20.25 -6.60
CA THR A 133 2.80 -21.62 -6.12
C THR A 133 1.64 -22.20 -5.28
N VAL A 134 1.06 -21.45 -4.33
CA VAL A 134 -0.02 -21.92 -3.44
C VAL A 134 -1.34 -22.07 -4.19
N VAL A 135 -1.62 -21.17 -5.12
CA VAL A 135 -2.81 -21.28 -5.98
C VAL A 135 -2.61 -22.38 -7.04
N CYS A 136 -1.38 -22.61 -7.50
CA CYS A 136 -1.00 -23.73 -8.39
C CYS A 136 -1.24 -25.13 -7.79
N PHE A 137 -1.35 -25.26 -6.46
CA PHE A 137 -1.68 -26.55 -5.82
C PHE A 137 -3.16 -26.92 -5.92
N TYR A 138 -4.05 -25.96 -6.22
CA TYR A 138 -5.48 -26.21 -6.27
C TYR A 138 -6.01 -26.47 -7.70
N GLU A 139 -5.52 -25.80 -8.75
CA GLU A 139 -5.84 -26.17 -10.16
C GLU A 139 -4.76 -25.70 -11.16
N LEU A 140 -4.14 -26.64 -11.91
CA LEU A 140 -3.35 -26.49 -13.14
C LEU A 140 -2.29 -25.35 -13.22
N SER A 141 -1.02 -25.75 -13.03
CA SER A 141 0.21 -24.93 -13.01
C SER A 141 0.53 -24.04 -14.23
N ILE A 142 -0.14 -24.18 -15.37
CA ILE A 142 0.16 -23.39 -16.60
C ILE A 142 -0.81 -22.22 -16.79
N LYS A 143 -2.03 -22.32 -16.26
CA LYS A 143 -3.02 -21.26 -16.40
C LYS A 143 -2.72 -20.08 -15.47
N LEU A 144 -2.05 -20.30 -14.34
CA LEU A 144 -1.95 -19.26 -13.32
C LEU A 144 -0.75 -18.28 -13.49
N SER A 145 0.41 -18.73 -13.96
CA SER A 145 1.49 -17.80 -14.38
C SER A 145 1.01 -16.91 -15.53
N ASN A 146 0.23 -17.48 -16.46
CA ASN A 146 -0.48 -16.75 -17.51
C ASN A 146 -1.70 -15.97 -16.99
N PHE A 147 -2.25 -16.31 -15.83
CA PHE A 147 -3.37 -15.63 -15.17
C PHE A 147 -2.89 -14.41 -14.41
N ILE A 148 -1.78 -14.47 -13.67
CA ILE A 148 -1.18 -13.28 -13.08
C ILE A 148 -0.65 -12.41 -14.21
N LYS A 149 0.17 -12.94 -15.14
CA LYS A 149 0.57 -12.21 -16.35
C LYS A 149 -0.61 -11.76 -17.24
N GLY A 150 -1.80 -12.37 -17.10
CA GLY A 150 -3.03 -12.11 -17.87
C GLY A 150 -4.02 -11.16 -17.17
N LEU A 151 -4.06 -11.16 -15.84
CA LEU A 151 -4.64 -10.12 -14.99
C LEU A 151 -3.95 -8.79 -15.27
N PHE A 152 -2.63 -8.87 -15.51
CA PHE A 152 -1.76 -7.77 -15.90
C PHE A 152 -1.65 -7.59 -17.43
N LYS A 153 -2.49 -8.21 -18.26
CA LYS A 153 -2.49 -7.98 -19.72
C LYS A 153 -3.86 -7.50 -20.19
N GLY A 154 -3.93 -6.28 -20.70
CA GLY A 154 -5.12 -5.69 -21.31
C GLY A 154 -6.13 -5.05 -20.34
N LYS A 155 -5.80 -4.92 -19.05
CA LYS A 155 -6.61 -4.20 -18.04
C LYS A 155 -5.83 -3.01 -17.49
N LYS A 156 -6.51 -2.02 -16.88
CA LYS A 156 -5.85 -0.88 -16.19
C LYS A 156 -4.74 -1.31 -15.22
N ILE A 157 -4.88 -2.52 -14.66
CA ILE A 157 -3.96 -3.15 -13.72
C ILE A 157 -2.59 -3.51 -14.35
N GLU A 158 -2.48 -3.63 -15.67
CA GLU A 158 -1.19 -3.83 -16.38
C GLU A 158 -0.17 -2.71 -16.10
N GLN A 159 -0.66 -1.50 -15.82
CA GLN A 159 0.17 -0.34 -15.53
C GLN A 159 0.44 -0.17 -14.04
N VAL A 160 -0.11 -1.03 -13.18
CA VAL A 160 -0.02 -0.92 -11.72
C VAL A 160 1.10 -1.82 -11.20
N PRO A 161 2.12 -1.25 -10.55
CA PRO A 161 3.19 -2.02 -9.93
C PRO A 161 2.65 -3.02 -8.92
N PRO A 162 3.19 -4.25 -8.89
CA PRO A 162 2.70 -5.29 -7.99
C PRO A 162 2.66 -4.92 -6.51
N ASN A 163 3.57 -4.06 -6.04
CA ASN A 163 3.54 -3.55 -4.67
C ASN A 163 2.23 -2.80 -4.36
N SER A 164 1.72 -2.01 -5.29
CA SER A 164 0.48 -1.23 -5.08
C SER A 164 -0.74 -2.11 -4.95
N PHE A 165 -0.76 -3.20 -5.71
CA PHE A 165 -1.77 -4.24 -5.62
C PHE A 165 -1.70 -5.01 -4.30
N ILE A 166 -0.49 -5.41 -3.89
CA ILE A 166 -0.28 -6.12 -2.62
C ILE A 166 -0.72 -5.24 -1.46
N GLU A 167 -0.35 -3.96 -1.49
CA GLU A 167 -0.79 -2.96 -0.51
C GLU A 167 -2.31 -2.88 -0.40
N PHE A 168 -2.99 -2.83 -1.53
CA PHE A 168 -4.44 -2.78 -1.55
C PHE A 168 -5.06 -4.00 -0.88
N ILE A 169 -4.60 -5.21 -1.19
CA ILE A 169 -5.13 -6.44 -0.58
C ILE A 169 -4.83 -6.48 0.91
N LEU A 170 -3.66 -6.01 1.33
CA LEU A 170 -3.27 -6.01 2.74
C LEU A 170 -3.95 -4.89 3.53
N SER A 171 -4.55 -3.88 2.88
CA SER A 171 -5.16 -2.72 3.53
C SER A 171 -6.26 -3.08 4.54
N LYS A 172 -7.02 -4.16 4.29
CA LYS A 172 -8.10 -4.62 5.18
C LYS A 172 -7.77 -5.97 5.78
N ASP A 173 -8.06 -6.14 7.07
CA ASP A 173 -7.94 -7.45 7.71
C ASP A 173 -9.06 -8.42 7.31
N LYS A 174 -10.11 -7.91 6.65
CA LYS A 174 -11.27 -8.69 6.20
C LYS A 174 -11.69 -8.26 4.81
N TRP A 175 -11.97 -9.24 3.97
CA TRP A 175 -12.43 -9.03 2.61
C TRP A 175 -13.70 -9.81 2.31
N ASN A 176 -14.67 -9.11 1.73
CA ASN A 176 -15.65 -9.78 0.89
C ASN A 176 -15.01 -9.98 -0.49
N HIS A 177 -14.98 -11.22 -0.97
CA HIS A 177 -14.33 -11.53 -2.25
C HIS A 177 -15.06 -10.91 -3.45
N TYR A 178 -16.37 -10.65 -3.37
CA TYR A 178 -17.08 -9.89 -4.41
C TYR A 178 -16.65 -8.42 -4.43
N GLU A 179 -16.50 -7.81 -3.26
CA GLU A 179 -16.04 -6.42 -3.13
C GLU A 179 -14.61 -6.26 -3.69
N LEU A 180 -13.71 -7.18 -3.32
CA LEU A 180 -12.36 -7.19 -3.87
C LEU A 180 -12.35 -7.42 -5.38
N ALA A 181 -13.22 -8.31 -5.87
CA ALA A 181 -13.34 -8.58 -7.30
C ALA A 181 -13.75 -7.34 -8.10
N GLU A 182 -14.70 -6.57 -7.57
CA GLU A 182 -15.16 -5.32 -8.14
C GLU A 182 -14.05 -4.27 -8.20
N TYR A 183 -13.37 -3.99 -7.07
CA TYR A 183 -12.28 -2.99 -7.04
C TYR A 183 -11.13 -3.32 -7.98
N MET A 184 -10.87 -4.60 -8.17
CA MET A 184 -9.75 -5.09 -8.96
C MET A 184 -10.18 -5.48 -10.37
N GLU A 185 -11.44 -5.28 -10.74
CA GLU A 185 -11.98 -5.65 -12.05
C GLU A 185 -11.65 -7.12 -12.42
N ILE A 186 -11.67 -8.02 -11.45
CA ILE A 186 -11.42 -9.47 -11.59
C ILE A 186 -12.70 -10.27 -11.33
N THR A 187 -12.69 -11.57 -11.62
CA THR A 187 -13.84 -12.41 -11.30
C THR A 187 -13.89 -12.73 -9.79
N PRO A 188 -15.07 -13.03 -9.24
CA PRO A 188 -15.18 -13.44 -7.83
C PRO A 188 -14.32 -14.66 -7.48
N GLU A 189 -14.14 -15.61 -8.40
CA GLU A 189 -13.32 -16.81 -8.15
C GLU A 189 -11.83 -16.48 -8.11
N GLU A 190 -11.39 -15.59 -9.01
CA GLU A 190 -10.04 -15.04 -9.02
C GLU A 190 -9.71 -14.33 -7.71
N SER A 191 -10.63 -13.50 -7.23
CA SER A 191 -10.53 -12.81 -5.94
C SER A 191 -10.41 -13.78 -4.75
N LYS A 192 -11.18 -14.88 -4.72
CA LYS A 192 -11.04 -15.90 -3.67
C LYS A 192 -9.66 -16.53 -3.66
N ASN A 193 -9.16 -16.90 -4.83
CA ASN A 193 -7.85 -17.55 -4.96
C ASN A 193 -6.73 -16.60 -4.57
N LEU A 194 -6.85 -15.33 -4.94
CA LEU A 194 -5.95 -14.27 -4.53
C LEU A 194 -5.90 -14.13 -3.01
N LEU A 195 -7.06 -13.99 -2.36
CA LEU A 195 -7.17 -13.89 -0.90
C LEU A 195 -6.55 -15.10 -0.19
N LYS A 196 -6.80 -16.32 -0.67
CA LYS A 196 -6.15 -17.53 -0.14
C LYS A 196 -4.62 -17.48 -0.29
N GLY A 197 -4.12 -17.02 -1.45
CA GLY A 197 -2.69 -16.87 -1.72
C GLY A 197 -2.01 -15.90 -0.74
N PHE A 198 -2.68 -14.82 -0.36
CA PHE A 198 -2.23 -13.89 0.70
C PHE A 198 -2.47 -14.40 2.13
N GLY A 199 -2.93 -15.64 2.29
CA GLY A 199 -3.11 -16.28 3.60
C GLY A 199 -4.41 -15.95 4.30
N TYR A 200 -5.37 -15.31 3.62
CA TYR A 200 -6.71 -15.14 4.17
C TYR A 200 -7.43 -16.48 4.24
N LYS A 201 -8.21 -16.67 5.31
CA LYS A 201 -9.02 -17.86 5.51
C LYS A 201 -10.50 -17.50 5.45
N TRP A 202 -11.27 -18.33 4.76
CA TRP A 202 -12.71 -18.17 4.68
C TRP A 202 -13.36 -18.43 6.04
N ASP A 203 -14.12 -17.46 6.54
CA ASP A 203 -14.96 -17.60 7.70
C ASP A 203 -16.39 -17.93 7.26
N ASN A 204 -16.78 -19.19 7.41
CA ASN A 204 -18.10 -19.68 7.04
C ASN A 204 -19.26 -19.00 7.77
N SER A 205 -19.02 -18.51 8.99
CA SER A 205 -20.05 -17.87 9.82
C SER A 205 -20.35 -16.45 9.33
N LYS A 206 -19.31 -15.71 8.95
CA LYS A 206 -19.40 -14.32 8.51
C LYS A 206 -19.46 -14.16 7.00
N LYS A 207 -19.24 -15.24 6.25
CA LYS A 207 -19.18 -15.27 4.78
C LYS A 207 -18.16 -14.26 4.21
N ILE A 208 -17.00 -14.16 4.85
CA ILE A 208 -15.91 -13.25 4.47
C ILE A 208 -14.56 -13.95 4.63
N TYR A 209 -13.55 -13.46 3.93
CA TYR A 209 -12.15 -13.84 4.12
C TYR A 209 -11.55 -12.99 5.24
N ILE A 210 -10.85 -13.63 6.17
CA ILE A 210 -10.21 -12.95 7.31
C ILE A 210 -8.71 -13.23 7.26
N ASN A 211 -7.91 -12.17 7.35
CA ASN A 211 -6.47 -12.28 7.52
C ASN A 211 -6.21 -12.85 8.91
N ARG A 212 -5.63 -14.05 8.97
CA ARG A 212 -5.26 -14.70 10.24
C ARG A 212 -3.75 -14.75 10.45
N ASN A 213 -2.97 -14.21 9.52
CA ASN A 213 -1.53 -14.20 9.61
C ASN A 213 -1.05 -12.83 10.10
N ASN A 214 0.04 -12.81 10.86
CA ASN A 214 0.75 -11.58 11.12
C ASN A 214 1.44 -11.16 9.80
N LEU A 215 1.30 -9.90 9.38
CA LEU A 215 2.04 -9.37 8.23
C LEU A 215 3.55 -9.65 8.36
N LYS A 216 4.08 -9.60 9.59
CA LYS A 216 5.46 -9.97 9.90
C LYS A 216 5.74 -11.44 9.66
N GLU A 217 4.80 -12.35 9.92
CA GLU A 217 4.97 -13.79 9.66
C GLU A 217 4.87 -14.12 8.16
N ILE A 218 4.01 -13.39 7.43
CA ILE A 218 3.98 -13.37 5.97
C ILE A 218 5.38 -12.92 5.49
N LEU A 219 5.80 -11.70 5.80
CA LEU A 219 7.09 -11.14 5.38
C LEU A 219 8.31 -11.97 5.85
N GLU A 220 8.29 -12.56 7.04
CA GLU A 220 9.36 -13.43 7.58
C GLU A 220 9.40 -14.82 6.95
N LYS A 221 8.24 -15.43 6.63
CA LYS A 221 8.21 -16.67 5.84
C LYS A 221 8.76 -16.42 4.44
N PHE A 222 8.57 -15.22 3.90
CA PHE A 222 9.11 -14.82 2.61
C PHE A 222 10.59 -14.41 2.66
N SER A 223 11.10 -13.86 3.77
CA SER A 223 12.51 -13.44 3.92
C SER A 223 13.49 -14.59 4.24
N LYS A 224 13.00 -15.71 4.80
CA LYS A 224 13.81 -16.90 5.13
C LYS A 224 14.15 -17.79 3.93
N ILE A 225 13.79 -17.37 2.73
CA ILE A 225 13.92 -18.19 1.53
C ILE A 225 15.15 -17.71 0.78
N SER A 226 16.22 -18.49 0.90
CA SER A 226 17.50 -18.26 0.24
C SER A 226 17.32 -18.26 -1.27
N ILE A 227 17.52 -17.08 -1.87
CA ILE A 227 17.68 -16.91 -3.31
C ILE A 227 18.95 -17.68 -3.70
N TYR A 228 18.81 -18.89 -4.26
CA TYR A 228 19.90 -19.51 -4.98
C TYR A 228 20.18 -18.64 -6.21
N LYS A 229 21.22 -17.82 -6.12
CA LYS A 229 21.83 -17.16 -7.28
C LYS A 229 22.36 -18.27 -8.19
N ASN A 230 21.66 -18.56 -9.27
CA ASN A 230 22.34 -19.11 -10.44
C ASN A 230 22.91 -17.92 -11.22
N LEU A 231 24.24 -17.81 -11.11
CA LEU A 231 25.11 -17.06 -12.02
C LEU A 231 24.97 -17.60 -13.45
#